data_AF-A0A952IVA6-F1
#
_entry.id   AF-A0A952IVA6-F1
#
_cell.length_a   1.000
_cell.length_b   1.000
_cell.length_c   1.000
_cell.angle_alpha   90.00
_cell.angle_beta   90.00
_cell.angle_gamma   90.00
#
_symmetry.space_group_name_H-M   'P 1'
#
loop_
_entity.id
_entity.type
_entity.pdbx_description
1 polymer ?
#
loop_
_entity_poly.entity_id
_entity_poly.type
_entity_poly.pdbx_seq_one_letter_code
_entity_poly.pdbx_strand_id
1 'polypeptide(L)'
;EEYVDGGVAELLVGVVLDPVHGLLMTIGAGGVTTELLDDTFSCLVPASREELDQQLKGLRCAPLLSGFRNRDAADRERLLDTLLAVQNAALQLADRLVELEINPLICTADSCVAVDALVSVRDIPVQ
;
A
#
# COMPACT_ATOMS: atom_id res chain seq x y z
N GLU A 1 14.66 -1.72 15.73
CA GLU A 1 14.25 -0.89 14.59
C GLU A 1 15.42 -0.82 13.64
N GLU A 2 15.21 -1.24 12.40
CA GLU A 2 16.21 -1.23 11.34
C GLU A 2 16.02 0.05 10.52
N TYR A 3 17.10 0.79 10.31
CA TYR A 3 17.07 1.97 9.44
C TYR A 3 17.05 1.53 7.99
N VAL A 4 15.98 1.85 7.26
CA VAL A 4 15.93 1.62 5.81
C VAL A 4 16.72 2.73 5.12
N ASP A 5 17.91 2.40 4.62
CA ASP A 5 18.70 3.31 3.79
C ASP A 5 18.24 3.25 2.32
N GLY A 6 18.41 4.34 1.57
CA GLY A 6 18.09 4.35 0.14
C GLY A 6 16.61 4.39 -0.24
N GLY A 7 15.72 4.90 0.64
CA GLY A 7 14.32 5.14 0.31
C GLY A 7 14.12 6.05 -0.91
N VAL A 8 13.52 5.50 -1.97
CA VAL A 8 13.19 6.20 -3.22
C VAL A 8 11.84 6.90 -3.11
N ALA A 9 10.86 6.21 -2.51
CA ALA A 9 9.52 6.73 -2.27
C ALA A 9 8.94 6.13 -0.99
N GLU A 10 8.05 6.87 -0.35
CA GLU A 10 7.22 6.40 0.75
C GLU A 10 5.79 6.32 0.26
N LEU A 11 5.08 5.26 0.63
CA LEU A 11 3.67 5.04 0.33
C LEU A 11 2.91 4.75 1.61
N LEU A 12 1.59 4.98 1.57
CA LEU A 12 0.62 4.47 2.53
C LEU A 12 -0.22 3.41 1.83
N VAL A 13 -0.50 2.32 2.53
CA VAL A 13 -1.41 1.28 2.06
C VAL A 13 -2.43 0.98 3.16
N GLY A 14 -3.69 1.27 2.91
CA GLY A 14 -4.80 0.98 3.80
C GLY A 14 -5.76 -0.04 3.18
N VAL A 15 -6.33 -0.93 3.99
CA VAL A 15 -7.43 -1.81 3.60
C VAL A 15 -8.50 -1.75 4.68
N VAL A 16 -9.72 -1.43 4.27
CA VAL A 16 -10.88 -1.34 5.16
C VAL A 16 -12.02 -2.18 4.60
N LEU A 17 -12.87 -2.69 5.49
CA LEU A 17 -14.11 -3.35 5.09
C LEU A 17 -15.22 -2.32 4.92
N ASP A 18 -15.52 -1.96 3.67
CA ASP A 18 -16.69 -1.15 3.34
C ASP A 18 -17.97 -2.01 3.42
N PRO A 19 -19.02 -1.57 4.15
CA PRO A 19 -20.24 -2.36 4.32
C PRO A 19 -21.01 -2.66 3.03
N VAL A 20 -20.79 -1.89 1.95
CA VAL A 20 -21.55 -2.00 0.70
C VAL A 20 -20.74 -2.73 -0.38
N HIS A 21 -19.45 -2.40 -0.51
CA HIS A 21 -18.62 -2.87 -1.61
C HIS A 21 -17.63 -3.98 -1.22
N GLY A 22 -17.46 -4.25 0.08
CA GLY A 22 -16.49 -5.24 0.57
C GLY A 22 -15.14 -4.60 0.88
N LEU A 23 -14.05 -5.35 0.72
CA LEU A 23 -12.71 -4.87 1.06
C LEU A 23 -12.25 -3.81 0.05
N LEU A 24 -11.97 -2.60 0.55
CA LEU A 24 -11.43 -1.49 -0.23
C LEU A 24 -9.98 -1.27 0.17
N MET A 25 -9.07 -1.35 -0.80
CA MET A 25 -7.66 -1.02 -0.64
C MET A 25 -7.40 0.38 -1.19
N THR A 26 -6.74 1.21 -0.40
CA THR A 26 -6.30 2.56 -0.75
C THR A 26 -4.79 2.60 -0.74
N ILE A 27 -4.18 3.11 -1.81
CA ILE A 27 -2.74 3.35 -1.89
C ILE A 27 -2.52 4.84 -2.16
N GLY A 28 -1.62 5.42 -1.39
CA GLY A 28 -1.27 6.83 -1.48
C GLY A 28 0.22 7.07 -1.40
N ALA A 29 0.65 8.24 -1.88
CA ALA A 29 1.98 8.73 -1.61
C ALA A 29 2.12 9.12 -0.12
N GLY A 30 3.15 8.60 0.56
CA GLY A 30 3.45 8.90 1.96
C GLY A 30 4.36 10.11 2.13
N GLY A 31 4.41 10.67 3.35
CA GLY A 31 5.23 11.82 3.72
C GLY A 31 4.45 13.14 3.89
N VAL A 32 5.05 14.09 4.62
CA VAL A 32 4.38 15.34 5.08
C VAL A 32 3.88 16.23 3.94
N THR A 33 4.57 16.25 2.79
CA THR A 33 4.18 17.11 1.66
C THR A 33 3.04 16.50 0.83
N THR A 34 2.87 15.18 0.91
CA THR A 34 2.03 14.35 0.05
C THR A 34 0.63 14.15 0.62
N GLU A 35 0.48 14.20 1.95
CA GLU A 35 -0.82 14.34 2.63
C GLU A 35 -1.60 15.59 2.16
N LEU A 36 -0.89 16.65 1.75
CA LEU A 36 -1.50 17.87 1.22
C LEU A 36 -1.92 17.75 -0.27
N LEU A 37 -1.43 16.73 -0.98
CA LEU A 37 -1.62 16.57 -2.43
C LEU A 37 -2.73 15.58 -2.79
N ASP A 38 -3.29 14.89 -1.80
CA ASP A 38 -4.38 13.91 -1.94
C ASP A 38 -4.06 12.86 -3.03
N ASP A 39 -2.78 12.50 -3.15
CA ASP A 39 -2.26 11.65 -4.23
C ASP A 39 -2.49 10.17 -3.89
N THR A 40 -3.73 9.74 -4.09
CA THR A 40 -4.19 8.39 -3.75
C THR A 40 -5.04 7.79 -4.86
N PHE A 41 -5.13 6.46 -4.87
CA PHE A 41 -6.19 5.73 -5.56
C PHE A 41 -6.77 4.67 -4.63
N SER A 42 -7.99 4.21 -4.94
CA SER A 42 -8.61 3.10 -4.23
C SER A 42 -9.15 2.06 -5.22
N CYS A 43 -9.08 0.79 -4.84
CA CYS A 43 -9.62 -0.33 -5.61
C CYS A 43 -10.26 -1.37 -4.69
N LEU A 44 -11.20 -2.13 -5.24
CA LEU A 44 -11.80 -3.27 -4.52
C LEU A 44 -10.84 -4.46 -4.54
N VAL A 45 -10.85 -5.22 -3.46
CA VAL A 45 -10.06 -6.44 -3.29
C VAL A 45 -10.98 -7.66 -3.45
N PRO A 46 -10.58 -8.70 -4.21
CA PRO A 46 -9.28 -8.88 -4.87
C PRO A 46 -9.11 -8.04 -6.14
N ALA A 47 -7.98 -7.35 -6.26
CA ALA A 47 -7.48 -6.74 -7.48
C ALA A 47 -6.41 -7.62 -8.13
N SER A 48 -6.29 -7.55 -9.45
CA SER A 48 -5.21 -8.20 -10.20
C SER A 48 -3.92 -7.40 -10.10
N ARG A 49 -2.77 -8.09 -10.29
CA ARG A 49 -1.45 -7.43 -10.35
C ARG A 49 -1.42 -6.33 -11.43
N GLU A 50 -2.04 -6.59 -12.57
CA GLU A 50 -2.07 -5.66 -13.69
C GLU A 50 -2.89 -4.40 -13.38
N GLU A 51 -4.05 -4.55 -12.72
CA GLU A 51 -4.84 -3.40 -12.26
C GLU A 51 -4.06 -2.55 -11.26
N LEU A 52 -3.40 -3.17 -10.27
CA LEU A 52 -2.58 -2.44 -9.30
C LEU A 52 -1.41 -1.71 -9.98
N ASP A 53 -0.73 -2.35 -10.93
CA ASP A 53 0.36 -1.71 -11.68
C ASP A 53 -0.14 -0.53 -12.51
N GLN A 54 -1.30 -0.66 -13.16
CA GLN A 54 -1.90 0.43 -13.93
C GLN A 54 -2.28 1.61 -13.03
N GLN A 55 -2.93 1.35 -11.89
CA GLN A 55 -3.35 2.41 -10.96
C GLN A 55 -2.16 3.15 -10.35
N LEU A 56 -1.12 2.40 -9.95
CA LEU A 56 0.11 2.99 -9.44
C LEU A 56 0.82 3.91 -10.46
N LYS A 57 0.63 3.72 -11.77
CA LYS A 57 1.14 4.64 -12.82
C LYS A 57 0.35 5.95 -12.88
N GLY A 58 -0.87 5.95 -12.36
CA GLY A 58 -1.76 7.11 -12.29
C GLY A 58 -1.47 8.07 -11.13
N LEU A 59 -0.70 7.62 -10.12
CA LEU A 59 -0.27 8.47 -9.01
C LEU A 59 0.63 9.61 -9.51
N ARG A 60 0.48 10.79 -8.91
CA ARG A 60 1.33 11.95 -9.19
C ARG A 60 2.77 11.69 -8.73
N CYS A 61 2.97 10.81 -7.74
CA CYS A 61 4.26 10.33 -7.28
C CYS A 61 4.87 9.23 -8.18
N ALA A 62 4.15 8.72 -9.19
CA ALA A 62 4.64 7.66 -10.07
C ALA A 62 6.00 7.96 -10.75
N PRO A 63 6.36 9.22 -11.10
CA PRO A 63 7.70 9.54 -11.59
C PRO A 63 8.81 9.25 -10.57
N LEU A 64 8.56 9.36 -9.27
CA LEU A 64 9.53 8.97 -8.23
C LEU A 64 9.75 7.45 -8.23
N LEU A 65 8.67 6.69 -8.36
CA LEU A 65 8.72 5.22 -8.46
C LEU A 65 9.46 4.74 -9.71
N SER A 66 9.48 5.56 -10.77
CA SER A 66 10.12 5.24 -12.05
C SER A 66 11.55 5.78 -12.19
N GLY A 67 12.08 6.43 -11.15
CA GLY A 67 13.38 7.09 -11.15
C GLY A 67 13.28 8.57 -11.59
N PHE A 68 13.81 9.48 -10.76
CA PHE A 68 13.73 10.92 -10.99
C PHE A 68 15.04 11.63 -10.63
N ARG A 69 15.49 12.55 -11.50
CA ARG A 69 16.68 13.41 -11.30
C ARG A 69 17.92 12.65 -10.77
N ASN A 70 18.31 11.57 -11.46
CA ASN A 70 19.46 10.70 -11.14
C ASN A 70 19.31 9.85 -9.88
N ARG A 71 18.09 9.69 -9.36
CA ARG A 71 17.77 8.65 -8.37
C ARG A 71 17.32 7.38 -9.06
N ASP A 72 17.65 6.25 -8.45
CA ASP A 72 17.19 4.94 -8.89
C ASP A 72 15.66 4.85 -8.84
N ALA A 73 15.10 3.99 -9.68
CA ALA A 73 13.69 3.64 -9.64
C ALA A 73 13.41 2.72 -8.44
N ALA A 74 12.18 2.72 -7.94
CA ALA A 74 11.75 1.75 -6.94
C ALA A 74 11.67 0.34 -7.55
N ASP A 75 11.90 -0.70 -6.75
CA ASP A 75 11.64 -2.08 -7.15
C ASP A 75 10.13 -2.30 -7.32
N ARG A 76 9.68 -2.14 -8.56
CA ARG A 76 8.27 -2.18 -8.93
C ARG A 76 7.64 -3.55 -8.69
N GLU A 77 8.40 -4.61 -8.92
CA GLU A 77 7.91 -5.98 -8.75
C GLU A 77 7.71 -6.29 -7.27
N ARG A 78 8.64 -5.89 -6.41
CA ARG A 78 8.50 -6.06 -4.95
C ARG A 78 7.38 -5.22 -4.36
N LEU A 79 7.16 -4.01 -4.89
CA LEU A 79 6.00 -3.22 -4.49
C LEU A 79 4.69 -3.97 -4.82
N LEU A 80 4.56 -4.48 -6.04
CA LEU A 80 3.37 -5.25 -6.44
C LEU A 80 3.19 -6.54 -5.63
N ASP A 81 4.28 -7.27 -5.34
CA ASP A 81 4.26 -8.45 -4.48
C ASP A 81 3.76 -8.09 -3.07
N THR A 82 4.22 -6.96 -2.53
CA THR A 82 3.81 -6.47 -1.21
C THR A 82 2.33 -6.11 -1.19
N LEU A 83 1.83 -5.40 -2.20
CA LEU A 83 0.40 -5.06 -2.29
C LEU A 83 -0.48 -6.32 -2.38
N LEU A 84 -0.08 -7.31 -3.17
CA LEU A 84 -0.79 -8.58 -3.26
C LEU A 84 -0.75 -9.36 -1.93
N ALA A 85 0.36 -9.30 -1.19
CA ALA A 85 0.47 -9.90 0.14
C ALA A 85 -0.47 -9.23 1.15
N VAL A 86 -0.55 -7.90 1.13
CA VAL A 86 -1.50 -7.12 1.95
C VAL A 86 -2.94 -7.50 1.62
N GLN A 87 -3.28 -7.55 0.33
CA GLN A 87 -4.59 -8.00 -0.14
C GLN A 87 -4.91 -9.42 0.38
N ASN A 88 -3.96 -10.35 0.28
CA ASN A 88 -4.17 -11.72 0.74
C ASN A 88 -4.38 -11.79 2.26
N ALA A 89 -3.67 -10.97 3.04
CA ALA A 89 -3.87 -10.88 4.49
C ALA A 89 -5.27 -10.33 4.82
N ALA A 90 -5.71 -9.26 4.13
CA ALA A 90 -7.05 -8.71 4.29
C ALA A 90 -8.14 -9.73 3.93
N LEU A 91 -7.97 -10.48 2.84
CA LEU A 91 -8.89 -11.54 2.42
C LEU A 91 -8.98 -12.69 3.45
N GLN A 92 -7.89 -13.03 4.12
CA GLN A 92 -7.90 -14.05 5.18
C GLN A 92 -8.63 -13.57 6.45
N LEU A 93 -8.60 -12.27 6.73
CA LEU A 93 -9.35 -11.67 7.84
C LEU A 93 -10.83 -11.45 7.48
N ALA A 94 -11.14 -11.27 6.19
CA ALA A 94 -12.49 -11.18 5.64
C ALA A 94 -13.39 -10.21 6.43
N ASP A 95 -14.52 -10.68 6.92
CA ASP A 95 -15.53 -9.92 7.66
C ASP A 95 -15.08 -9.46 9.06
N ARG A 96 -13.97 -10.02 9.55
CA ARG A 96 -13.35 -9.62 10.81
C ARG A 96 -12.49 -8.37 10.67
N LEU A 97 -12.04 -8.03 9.46
CA LEU A 97 -11.17 -6.88 9.28
C LEU A 97 -11.94 -5.59 9.57
N VAL A 98 -11.41 -4.77 10.48
CA VAL A 98 -11.81 -3.36 10.59
C VAL A 98 -10.92 -2.53 9.69
N GLU A 99 -9.60 -2.69 9.85
CA GLU A 99 -8.59 -1.90 9.18
C GLU A 99 -7.25 -2.65 9.16
N LEU A 100 -6.55 -2.58 8.04
CA LEU A 100 -5.14 -2.95 7.89
C LEU A 100 -4.45 -1.76 7.25
N GLU A 101 -3.54 -1.13 7.97
CA GLU A 101 -2.77 0.01 7.47
C GLU A 101 -1.27 -0.29 7.54
N ILE A 102 -0.54 0.09 6.50
CA ILE A 102 0.92 0.17 6.47
C ILE A 102 1.28 1.61 6.17
N ASN A 103 1.95 2.26 7.11
CA ASN A 103 2.38 3.65 6.99
C ASN A 103 3.60 3.95 7.87
N PRO A 104 4.82 4.14 7.31
CA PRO A 104 5.12 4.15 5.88
C PRO A 104 5.47 2.76 5.32
N LEU A 105 5.13 2.57 4.05
CA LEU A 105 5.72 1.56 3.17
C LEU A 105 6.86 2.22 2.38
N ILE A 106 8.11 1.88 2.70
CA ILE A 106 9.30 2.43 2.05
C ILE A 106 9.68 1.58 0.84
N CYS A 107 9.72 2.20 -0.33
CA CYS A 107 10.21 1.59 -1.56
C CYS A 107 11.67 1.99 -1.79
N THR A 108 12.57 1.03 -1.94
CA THR A 108 13.97 1.23 -2.34
C THR A 108 14.18 0.70 -3.76
N ALA A 109 15.40 0.80 -4.29
CA ALA A 109 15.73 0.28 -5.62
C ALA A 109 15.73 -1.25 -5.70
N ASP A 110 15.76 -1.94 -4.56
CA ASP A 110 15.94 -3.38 -4.44
C ASP A 110 14.98 -4.05 -3.45
N SER A 111 14.13 -3.27 -2.79
CA SER A 111 13.24 -3.72 -1.73
C SER A 111 11.97 -2.87 -1.60
N CYS A 112 11.00 -3.40 -0.86
CA CYS A 112 9.80 -2.70 -0.40
C CYS A 112 9.52 -3.14 1.03
N VAL A 113 9.56 -2.21 1.98
CA VAL A 113 9.62 -2.49 3.42
C VAL A 113 8.50 -1.75 4.15
N ALA A 114 7.63 -2.51 4.81
CA ALA A 114 6.65 -1.98 5.75
C ALA A 114 7.36 -1.61 7.06
N VAL A 115 7.45 -0.31 7.37
CA VAL A 115 8.14 0.17 8.58
C VAL A 115 7.23 0.08 9.80
N ASP A 116 5.96 0.42 9.62
CA ASP A 116 4.93 0.29 10.64
C ASP A 116 3.66 -0.31 10.02
N ALA A 117 2.93 -1.06 10.83
CA ALA A 117 1.69 -1.70 10.42
C ALA A 117 0.69 -1.78 11.57
N LEU A 118 -0.53 -1.32 11.30
CA LEU A 118 -1.67 -1.41 12.20
C LEU A 118 -2.67 -2.42 11.64
N VAL A 119 -3.13 -3.35 12.48
CA VAL A 119 -4.22 -4.26 12.13
C VAL A 119 -5.26 -4.24 13.23
N SER A 120 -6.48 -3.84 12.87
CA SER A 120 -7.65 -3.83 13.73
C SER A 120 -8.66 -4.86 13.24
N VAL A 121 -9.09 -5.73 14.15
CA VAL A 121 -10.04 -6.81 13.86
C VAL A 121 -11.20 -6.76 14.85
N ARG A 122 -12.39 -7.11 14.39
CA ARG A 122 -13.55 -7.32 15.26
C ARG A 122 -13.42 -8.67 15.95
N ASP A 123 -13.66 -8.67 17.26
CA ASP A 123 -13.99 -9.89 17.97
C ASP A 123 -15.39 -10.33 17.54
N ILE A 124 -15.46 -11.35 16.70
CA ILE A 124 -16.71 -12.07 16.44
C ILE A 124 -16.78 -13.16 17.50
N PRO A 125 -17.76 -13.14 18.43
CA PRO A 125 -17.98 -14.27 19.32
C PRO A 125 -18.27 -15.50 18.46
N VAL A 126 -17.51 -16.58 18.64
CA VAL A 126 -17.82 -17.87 18.04
C VAL A 126 -19.18 -18.31 18.61
N GLN A 127 -20.20 -18.41 17.75
CA GLN A 127 -21.47 -19.04 18.09
C GLN A 127 -21.32 -20.57 18.12
#